data_AF-A0A8J6VIN0-F1
#
_entry.id   AF-A0A8J6VIN0-F1
#
_cell.length_a   1.000
_cell.length_b   1.000
_cell.length_c   1.000
_cell.angle_alpha   90.00
_cell.angle_beta   90.00
_cell.angle_gamma   90.00
#
_symmetry.space_group_name_H-M   'P 1'
#
loop_
_entity.id
_entity.type
_entity.pdbx_description
1 polymer ?
#
loop_
_entity_poly.entity_id
_entity_poly.type
_entity_poly.pdbx_seq_one_letter_code
_entity_poly.pdbx_strand_id
1 'polypeptide(L)'
;DCRAILIYLSPEGNLPTDNRWIAYSYSKLAKLVDNICEKYQSTLGSDIYSLMTHYSNLIRRHFVSDSEIAELCRKIYTKHKPALDLIFEHRPDLQSELAEFIKTLIHNNAELHKLVLDNSAKKHIRFADVELDKFPAQRSGYSWTSSQRVLLFEFVNEPNNLFLVLTIGPGNVESIRRSLHEMSLKNLPIFQKTKLKENKWAWIYKKEIIKLIDYEITDSDELYKKLQAAWDNFLSNDLPLIRELTTKVFEAELSSSLSPES
;
A
#
# COMPACT_ATOMS: atom_id res chain seq x y z
N ASP A 1 -16.15 -19.33 55.17
CA ASP A 1 -15.64 -20.14 54.03
C ASP A 1 -15.84 -19.43 52.70
N CYS A 2 -14.78 -18.83 52.15
CA CYS A 2 -14.81 -18.29 50.79
C CYS A 2 -14.41 -19.39 49.80
N ARG A 3 -15.39 -19.89 49.02
CA ARG A 3 -15.10 -20.77 47.87
C ARG A 3 -14.63 -19.89 46.70
N ALA A 4 -13.35 -19.96 46.36
CA ALA A 4 -12.81 -19.30 45.17
C ALA A 4 -12.99 -20.20 43.93
N ILE A 5 -13.54 -19.66 42.85
CA ILE A 5 -13.62 -20.31 41.54
C ILE A 5 -12.45 -19.79 40.69
N LEU A 6 -11.57 -20.69 40.27
CA LEU A 6 -10.39 -20.35 39.47
C LEU A 6 -10.68 -20.60 37.99
N ILE A 7 -10.67 -19.54 37.18
CA ILE A 7 -11.01 -19.59 35.75
C ILE A 7 -9.75 -19.29 34.93
N TYR A 8 -9.39 -20.21 34.04
CA TYR A 8 -8.28 -20.04 33.12
C TYR A 8 -8.82 -19.65 31.74
N LEU A 9 -8.70 -18.38 31.42
CA LEU A 9 -9.27 -17.78 30.21
C LEU A 9 -8.22 -17.71 29.11
N SER A 10 -8.50 -18.34 27.96
CA SER A 10 -7.65 -18.28 26.76
C SER A 10 -8.50 -18.12 25.48
N PRO A 11 -7.93 -17.63 24.36
CA PRO A 11 -8.70 -17.41 23.13
C PRO A 11 -9.49 -18.64 22.67
N GLU A 12 -8.84 -19.80 22.65
CA GLU A 12 -9.44 -21.07 22.20
C GLU A 12 -9.99 -21.95 23.33
N GLY A 13 -9.76 -21.59 24.60
CA GLY A 13 -10.16 -22.43 25.75
C GLY A 13 -9.22 -23.59 26.03
N ASN A 14 -7.90 -23.35 25.90
CA ASN A 14 -6.84 -24.29 26.19
C ASN A 14 -6.92 -24.85 27.63
N LEU A 15 -6.56 -26.12 27.78
CA LEU A 15 -6.56 -26.80 29.07
C LEU A 15 -5.45 -26.25 29.97
N PRO A 16 -5.76 -25.87 31.22
CA PRO A 16 -4.74 -25.47 32.19
C PRO A 16 -3.91 -26.66 32.65
N THR A 17 -2.65 -26.40 32.98
CA THR A 17 -1.72 -27.41 33.52
C THR A 17 -2.09 -27.90 34.92
N ASP A 18 -2.96 -27.16 35.63
CA ASP A 18 -3.43 -27.48 36.99
C ASP A 18 -4.95 -27.73 36.98
N ASN A 19 -5.36 -28.91 37.47
CA ASN A 19 -6.75 -29.37 37.50
C ASN A 19 -7.67 -28.52 38.40
N ARG A 20 -7.13 -27.60 39.19
CA ARG A 20 -7.91 -26.64 39.99
C ARG A 20 -8.53 -25.51 39.16
N TRP A 21 -8.11 -25.35 37.91
CA TRP A 21 -8.55 -24.28 37.02
C TRP A 21 -9.56 -24.79 35.98
N ILE A 22 -10.63 -24.03 35.78
CA ILE A 22 -11.63 -24.32 34.75
C ILE A 22 -11.24 -23.60 33.46
N ALA A 23 -11.03 -24.34 32.37
CA ALA A 23 -10.74 -23.77 31.05
C ALA A 23 -11.95 -23.01 30.50
N TYR A 24 -11.72 -21.76 30.07
CA TYR A 24 -12.76 -20.91 29.49
C TYR A 24 -12.26 -20.25 28.20
N SER A 25 -13.11 -20.22 27.17
CA SER A 25 -12.79 -19.62 25.88
C SER A 25 -13.41 -18.23 25.74
N TYR A 26 -12.83 -17.39 24.89
CA TYR A 26 -13.42 -16.09 24.56
C TYR A 26 -14.78 -16.21 23.85
N SER A 27 -15.01 -17.30 23.12
CA SER A 27 -16.32 -17.60 22.52
C SER A 27 -17.41 -17.88 23.57
N LYS A 28 -17.06 -18.56 24.67
CA LYS A 28 -17.97 -18.78 25.80
C LYS A 28 -18.22 -17.49 26.58
N LEU A 29 -17.19 -16.65 26.73
CA LEU A 29 -17.30 -15.34 27.37
C LEU A 29 -18.23 -14.39 26.61
N ALA A 30 -18.06 -14.28 25.28
CA ALA A 30 -18.93 -13.44 24.45
C ALA A 30 -20.40 -13.88 24.54
N LYS A 31 -20.68 -15.19 24.45
CA LYS A 31 -22.02 -15.75 24.64
C LYS A 31 -22.60 -15.46 26.03
N LEU A 32 -21.78 -15.51 27.07
CA LEU A 32 -22.22 -15.17 28.42
C LEU A 32 -22.63 -13.69 28.52
N VAL A 33 -21.83 -12.79 27.94
CA VAL A 33 -22.12 -11.35 27.90
C VAL A 33 -23.41 -11.09 27.12
N ASP A 34 -23.60 -11.74 25.97
CA ASP A 34 -24.82 -11.60 25.16
C ASP A 34 -26.06 -12.07 25.92
N ASN A 35 -25.98 -13.24 26.57
CA ASN A 35 -27.08 -13.77 27.38
C ASN A 35 -27.44 -12.84 28.56
N ILE A 36 -26.46 -12.17 29.16
CA ILE A 36 -26.71 -11.19 30.23
C ILE A 36 -27.40 -9.94 29.64
N CYS A 37 -26.95 -9.47 28.47
CA CYS A 37 -27.56 -8.33 27.79
C CYS A 37 -29.01 -8.61 27.38
N GLU A 38 -29.31 -9.80 26.86
CA GLU A 38 -30.66 -10.21 26.48
C GLU A 38 -31.56 -10.39 27.71
N LYS A 39 -31.08 -11.07 28.75
CA LYS A 39 -31.87 -11.41 29.94
C LYS A 39 -32.20 -10.20 30.82
N TYR A 40 -31.32 -9.21 30.86
CA TYR A 40 -31.47 -8.02 31.71
C TYR A 40 -31.70 -6.74 30.90
N GLN A 41 -32.08 -6.85 29.62
CA GLN A 41 -32.31 -5.70 28.72
C GLN A 41 -33.23 -4.63 29.31
N SER A 42 -34.25 -5.03 30.08
CA SER A 42 -35.23 -4.13 30.71
C SER A 42 -34.74 -3.47 32.00
N THR A 43 -33.62 -3.93 32.57
CA THR A 43 -33.09 -3.48 33.87
C THR A 43 -31.71 -2.82 33.72
N LEU A 44 -31.01 -3.11 32.64
CA LEU A 44 -29.74 -2.48 32.25
C LEU A 44 -30.02 -1.07 31.70
N GLY A 45 -29.31 -0.07 32.23
CA GLY A 45 -29.30 1.27 31.62
C GLY A 45 -28.74 1.21 30.19
N SER A 46 -29.23 2.08 29.31
CA SER A 46 -28.85 2.17 27.88
C SER A 46 -27.33 2.18 27.66
N ASP A 47 -26.61 2.84 28.56
CA ASP A 47 -25.17 3.04 28.43
C ASP A 47 -24.39 1.76 28.76
N ILE A 48 -24.85 1.00 29.77
CA ILE A 48 -24.27 -0.29 30.16
C ILE A 48 -24.57 -1.35 29.09
N TYR A 49 -25.79 -1.36 28.55
CA TYR A 49 -26.17 -2.24 27.45
C TYR A 49 -25.31 -2.00 26.21
N SER A 50 -25.10 -0.73 25.84
CA SER A 50 -24.25 -0.35 24.70
C SER A 50 -22.79 -0.77 24.91
N LEU A 51 -22.24 -0.54 26.11
CA LEU A 51 -20.87 -0.92 26.45
C LEU A 51 -20.66 -2.44 26.40
N MET A 52 -21.59 -3.23 26.95
CA MET A 52 -21.51 -4.69 26.95
C MET A 52 -21.66 -5.27 25.54
N THR A 53 -22.52 -4.69 24.71
CA THR A 53 -22.70 -5.07 23.31
C THR A 53 -21.46 -4.76 22.48
N HIS A 54 -20.86 -3.57 22.66
CA HIS A 54 -19.60 -3.21 22.01
C HIS A 54 -18.45 -4.12 22.41
N TYR A 55 -18.38 -4.50 23.70
CA TYR A 55 -17.36 -5.41 24.22
C TYR A 55 -17.50 -6.83 23.64
N SER A 56 -18.72 -7.38 23.56
CA SER A 56 -18.98 -8.67 22.90
C SER A 56 -18.60 -8.65 21.42
N ASN A 57 -18.94 -7.56 20.72
CA ASN A 57 -18.60 -7.38 19.31
C ASN A 57 -17.10 -7.27 19.05
N LEU A 58 -16.36 -6.59 19.94
CA LEU A 58 -14.88 -6.52 19.86
C LEU A 58 -14.24 -7.89 20.06
N ILE A 59 -14.72 -8.69 21.01
CA ILE A 59 -14.23 -10.06 21.25
C ILE A 59 -14.54 -10.96 20.04
N ARG A 60 -15.75 -10.86 19.48
CA ARG A 60 -16.14 -11.62 18.28
C ARG A 60 -15.29 -11.26 17.07
N ARG A 61 -15.02 -9.98 16.84
CA ARG A 61 -14.25 -9.49 15.68
C ARG A 61 -12.77 -9.88 15.71
N HIS A 62 -12.17 -10.02 16.89
CA HIS A 62 -10.74 -10.32 17.00
C HIS A 62 -10.41 -11.81 17.27
N PHE A 63 -11.37 -12.63 17.71
CA PHE A 63 -11.07 -13.98 18.17
C PHE A 63 -12.01 -15.09 17.66
N VAL A 64 -13.13 -14.76 17.01
CA VAL A 64 -14.04 -15.78 16.44
C VAL A 64 -13.73 -15.97 14.96
N SER A 65 -12.98 -17.04 14.68
CA SER A 65 -12.47 -17.43 13.37
C SER A 65 -13.58 -17.64 12.32
N ASP A 66 -13.46 -16.92 11.20
CA ASP A 66 -13.78 -17.19 9.78
C ASP A 66 -15.06 -17.93 9.34
N SER A 67 -15.94 -18.44 10.21
CA SER A 67 -17.07 -19.28 9.76
C SER A 67 -18.41 -18.53 9.62
N GLU A 68 -18.87 -17.83 10.66
CA GLU A 68 -20.17 -17.13 10.61
C GLU A 68 -20.14 -15.88 9.72
N ILE A 69 -19.05 -15.11 9.76
CA ILE A 69 -18.88 -13.93 8.89
C ILE A 69 -18.78 -14.38 7.43
N ALA A 70 -18.02 -15.44 7.14
CA ALA A 70 -17.91 -15.95 5.76
C ALA A 70 -19.22 -16.56 5.24
N GLU A 71 -20.05 -17.17 6.09
CA GLU A 71 -21.40 -17.60 5.72
C GLU A 71 -22.33 -16.42 5.47
N LEU A 72 -22.25 -15.38 6.31
CA LEU A 72 -23.06 -14.18 6.16
C LEU A 72 -22.68 -13.42 4.88
N CYS A 73 -21.39 -13.24 4.63
CA CYS A 73 -20.87 -12.67 3.37
C CYS A 73 -21.32 -13.52 2.17
N ARG A 74 -21.26 -14.86 2.26
CA ARG A 74 -21.79 -15.75 1.21
C ARG A 74 -23.27 -15.51 0.96
N LYS A 75 -24.10 -15.48 2.00
CA LYS A 75 -25.56 -15.25 1.90
C LYS A 75 -25.89 -13.86 1.33
N ILE A 76 -25.16 -12.83 1.73
CA ILE A 76 -25.29 -11.48 1.17
C ILE A 76 -24.93 -11.49 -0.32
N TYR A 77 -23.81 -12.12 -0.68
CA TYR A 77 -23.36 -12.24 -2.07
C TYR A 77 -24.38 -12.99 -2.94
N THR A 78 -24.91 -14.15 -2.51
CA THR A 78 -25.93 -14.88 -3.30
C THR A 78 -27.24 -14.10 -3.43
N LYS A 79 -27.69 -13.43 -2.37
CA LYS A 79 -28.96 -12.71 -2.35
C LYS A 79 -28.94 -11.43 -3.17
N HIS A 80 -27.81 -10.71 -3.14
CA HIS A 80 -27.65 -9.43 -3.80
C HIS A 80 -26.80 -9.52 -5.06
N LYS A 81 -26.49 -10.74 -5.55
CA LYS A 81 -25.64 -10.98 -6.71
C LYS A 81 -25.99 -10.09 -7.92
N PRO A 82 -27.25 -9.95 -8.36
CA PRO A 82 -27.56 -9.10 -9.51
C PRO A 82 -27.29 -7.61 -9.27
N ALA A 83 -27.51 -7.12 -8.04
CA ALA A 83 -27.23 -5.73 -7.69
C ALA A 83 -25.72 -5.49 -7.50
N LEU A 84 -25.01 -6.44 -6.91
CA LEU A 84 -23.55 -6.41 -6.79
C LEU A 84 -22.89 -6.51 -8.17
N ASP A 85 -23.34 -7.42 -9.02
CA ASP A 85 -22.88 -7.57 -10.41
C ASP A 85 -23.18 -6.28 -11.19
N LEU A 86 -24.36 -5.67 -11.04
CA LEU A 86 -24.68 -4.38 -11.67
C LEU A 86 -23.79 -3.23 -11.16
N ILE A 87 -23.49 -3.19 -9.85
CA ILE A 87 -22.55 -2.24 -9.24
C ILE A 87 -21.12 -2.48 -9.77
N PHE A 88 -20.72 -3.73 -9.98
CA PHE A 88 -19.42 -4.09 -10.59
C PHE A 88 -19.37 -3.73 -12.08
N GLU A 89 -20.46 -3.94 -12.82
CA GLU A 89 -20.60 -3.63 -14.24
C GLU A 89 -20.65 -2.12 -14.50
N HIS A 90 -21.30 -1.36 -13.62
CA HIS A 90 -21.40 0.10 -13.70
C HIS A 90 -20.42 0.80 -12.76
N ARG A 91 -19.44 0.07 -12.19
CA ARG A 91 -18.40 0.70 -11.38
C ARG A 91 -17.70 1.69 -12.31
N PRO A 92 -17.73 3.01 -12.01
CA PRO A 92 -16.89 3.95 -12.71
C PRO A 92 -15.47 3.37 -12.71
N ASP A 93 -14.75 3.44 -13.84
CA ASP A 93 -13.40 2.90 -13.92
C ASP A 93 -12.50 3.73 -13.00
N LEU A 94 -12.52 3.40 -11.71
CA LEU A 94 -11.79 4.07 -10.66
C LEU A 94 -10.31 4.11 -10.98
N GLN A 95 -9.80 3.12 -11.71
CA GLN A 95 -8.41 3.11 -12.17
C GLN A 95 -8.18 4.19 -13.23
N SER A 96 -9.11 4.38 -14.16
CA SER A 96 -9.04 5.50 -15.11
C SER A 96 -9.20 6.85 -14.42
N GLU A 97 -10.10 6.99 -13.46
CA GLU A 97 -10.25 8.24 -12.69
C GLU A 97 -8.99 8.56 -11.87
N LEU A 98 -8.45 7.58 -11.15
CA LEU A 98 -7.18 7.70 -10.44
C LEU A 98 -6.05 8.06 -11.40
N ALA A 99 -5.98 7.44 -12.58
CA ALA A 99 -4.95 7.75 -13.57
C ALA A 99 -5.03 9.21 -14.06
N GLU A 100 -6.23 9.72 -14.34
CA GLU A 100 -6.41 11.13 -14.73
C GLU A 100 -6.11 12.09 -13.58
N PHE A 101 -6.50 11.73 -12.35
CA PHE A 101 -6.17 12.51 -11.17
C PHE A 101 -4.65 12.57 -10.95
N ILE A 102 -3.94 11.43 -11.02
CA ILE A 102 -2.48 11.36 -10.91
C ILE A 102 -1.80 12.23 -11.99
N LYS A 103 -2.25 12.14 -13.25
CA LYS A 103 -1.71 12.99 -14.33
C LYS A 103 -1.92 14.48 -14.01
N THR A 104 -3.08 14.84 -13.46
CA THR A 104 -3.39 16.21 -13.05
C THR A 104 -2.46 16.68 -11.92
N LEU A 105 -2.19 15.84 -10.91
CA LEU A 105 -1.21 16.14 -9.85
C LEU A 105 0.18 16.41 -10.42
N ILE A 106 0.67 15.51 -11.27
CA ILE A 106 1.99 15.66 -11.90
C ILE A 106 2.04 16.93 -12.73
N HIS A 107 1.00 17.21 -13.52
CA HIS A 107 0.92 18.39 -14.37
C HIS A 107 0.94 19.69 -13.54
N ASN A 108 0.13 19.78 -12.49
CA ASN A 108 0.04 20.97 -11.63
C ASN A 108 1.35 21.27 -10.90
N ASN A 109 2.15 20.24 -10.61
CA ASN A 109 3.45 20.38 -9.95
C ASN A 109 4.66 20.36 -10.91
N ALA A 110 4.43 20.22 -12.22
CA ALA A 110 5.47 19.99 -13.23
C ALA A 110 6.52 21.10 -13.27
N GLU A 111 6.09 22.36 -13.35
CA GLU A 111 7.01 23.50 -13.50
C GLU A 111 7.85 23.75 -12.24
N LEU A 112 7.20 23.66 -11.07
CA LEU A 112 7.82 23.90 -9.77
C LEU A 112 8.85 22.81 -9.43
N HIS A 113 8.49 21.54 -9.66
CA HIS A 113 9.33 20.41 -9.30
C HIS A 113 10.16 19.86 -10.46
N LYS A 114 10.12 20.48 -11.65
CA LYS A 114 10.86 20.02 -12.85
C LYS A 114 10.49 18.59 -13.24
N LEU A 115 9.20 18.30 -13.26
CA LEU A 115 8.67 16.99 -13.63
C LEU A 115 8.06 17.03 -15.04
N VAL A 116 8.15 15.91 -15.75
CA VAL A 116 7.52 15.76 -17.07
C VAL A 116 6.87 14.39 -17.19
N LEU A 117 5.63 14.35 -17.70
CA LEU A 117 4.96 13.09 -18.00
C LEU A 117 5.72 12.33 -19.11
N ASP A 118 5.75 11.02 -19.00
CA ASP A 118 6.30 10.10 -19.99
C ASP A 118 5.19 9.21 -20.56
N ASN A 119 5.53 8.32 -21.49
CA ASN A 119 4.61 7.38 -22.11
C ASN A 119 3.89 6.55 -21.04
N SER A 120 2.60 6.84 -20.88
CA SER A 120 1.77 6.39 -19.77
C SER A 120 0.55 5.64 -20.27
N ALA A 121 0.16 4.60 -19.53
CA ALA A 121 -1.10 3.90 -19.68
C ALA A 121 -1.88 3.97 -18.37
N LYS A 122 -3.15 3.53 -18.37
CA LYS A 122 -4.00 3.56 -17.15
C LYS A 122 -3.38 2.88 -15.92
N LYS A 123 -2.61 1.81 -16.17
CA LYS A 123 -1.95 0.99 -15.13
C LYS A 123 -0.57 1.53 -14.73
N HIS A 124 0.11 2.20 -15.65
CA HIS A 124 1.49 2.66 -15.46
C HIS A 124 1.56 4.12 -15.89
N ILE A 125 1.41 5.03 -14.93
CA ILE A 125 1.52 6.47 -15.16
C ILE A 125 2.96 6.88 -14.87
N ARG A 126 3.72 7.20 -15.91
CA ARG A 126 5.16 7.46 -15.83
C ARG A 126 5.44 8.94 -15.87
N PHE A 127 6.46 9.35 -15.12
CA PHE A 127 7.00 10.69 -15.18
C PHE A 127 8.50 10.67 -14.88
N ALA A 128 9.19 11.72 -15.29
CA ALA A 128 10.61 11.87 -15.13
C ALA A 128 10.93 13.21 -14.47
N ASP A 129 12.10 13.24 -13.85
CA ASP A 129 12.77 14.47 -13.47
C ASP A 129 13.53 15.02 -14.68
N VAL A 130 13.08 16.16 -15.22
CA VAL A 130 13.69 16.73 -16.44
C VAL A 130 15.08 17.28 -16.18
N GLU A 131 15.45 17.57 -14.93
CA GLU A 131 16.81 17.97 -14.59
C GLU A 131 17.84 16.88 -14.88
N LEU A 132 17.43 15.61 -14.86
CA LEU A 132 18.32 14.50 -15.19
C LEU A 132 18.56 14.37 -16.70
N ASP A 133 17.69 14.94 -17.54
CA ASP A 133 17.82 14.86 -19.01
C ASP A 133 19.04 15.63 -19.55
N LYS A 134 19.64 16.52 -18.74
CA LYS A 134 20.92 17.19 -19.10
C LYS A 134 22.10 16.22 -19.15
N PHE A 135 21.97 15.03 -18.54
CA PHE A 135 22.98 14.00 -18.58
C PHE A 135 22.67 13.00 -19.71
N PRO A 136 23.56 12.81 -20.69
CA PRO A 136 23.31 11.89 -21.82
C PRO A 136 22.98 10.46 -21.37
N ALA A 137 23.59 9.99 -20.27
CA ALA A 137 23.33 8.69 -19.69
C ALA A 137 21.87 8.50 -19.25
N GLN A 138 21.12 9.56 -18.95
CA GLN A 138 19.70 9.46 -18.62
C GLN A 138 18.88 8.97 -19.81
N ARG A 139 19.29 9.27 -21.05
CA ARG A 139 18.62 8.86 -22.30
C ARG A 139 19.24 7.61 -22.95
N SER A 140 19.88 6.77 -22.13
CA SER A 140 20.50 5.51 -22.58
C SER A 140 19.59 4.27 -22.41
N GLY A 141 18.34 4.46 -21.99
CA GLY A 141 17.37 3.38 -21.77
C GLY A 141 16.90 2.75 -23.08
N TYR A 142 16.61 1.45 -23.05
CA TYR A 142 16.27 0.69 -24.26
C TYR A 142 14.93 -0.03 -24.14
N SER A 143 14.07 0.09 -25.16
CA SER A 143 12.92 -0.80 -25.42
C SER A 143 11.81 -0.88 -24.36
N TRP A 144 11.57 0.18 -23.57
CA TRP A 144 10.41 0.23 -22.67
C TRP A 144 9.60 1.53 -22.72
N THR A 145 10.22 2.65 -23.07
CA THR A 145 9.54 3.92 -23.34
C THR A 145 10.10 4.58 -24.59
N SER A 146 9.29 5.40 -25.27
CA SER A 146 9.73 6.20 -26.42
C SER A 146 10.72 7.31 -26.03
N SER A 147 10.71 7.74 -24.76
CA SER A 147 11.65 8.73 -24.24
C SER A 147 13.09 8.22 -24.09
N GLN A 148 13.29 6.90 -24.13
CA GLN A 148 14.58 6.23 -23.92
C GLN A 148 15.21 6.56 -22.57
N ARG A 149 14.42 6.97 -21.58
CA ARG A 149 14.94 7.24 -20.23
C ARG A 149 15.30 5.95 -19.51
N VAL A 150 16.46 5.93 -18.85
CA VAL A 150 16.91 4.79 -18.04
C VAL A 150 16.31 4.81 -16.63
N LEU A 151 16.00 6.00 -16.10
CA LEU A 151 15.43 6.16 -14.77
C LEU A 151 14.09 6.91 -14.86
N LEU A 152 13.00 6.29 -14.41
CA LEU A 152 11.66 6.87 -14.41
C LEU A 152 10.94 6.61 -13.09
N PHE A 153 10.12 7.57 -12.67
CA PHE A 153 9.08 7.31 -11.69
C PHE A 153 7.86 6.72 -12.39
N GLU A 154 7.16 5.84 -11.68
CA GLU A 154 5.93 5.23 -12.16
C GLU A 154 4.93 5.08 -11.01
N PHE A 155 3.71 5.54 -11.24
CA PHE A 155 2.56 5.08 -10.48
C PHE A 155 2.08 3.76 -11.06
N VAL A 156 2.11 2.69 -10.26
CA VAL A 156 1.58 1.37 -10.59
C VAL A 156 0.17 1.28 -10.02
N ASN A 157 -0.81 1.53 -10.87
CA ASN A 157 -2.23 1.63 -10.57
C ASN A 157 -2.89 0.27 -10.85
N GLU A 158 -2.81 -0.62 -9.87
CA GLU A 158 -3.46 -1.93 -9.93
C GLU A 158 -4.87 -1.85 -9.33
N PRO A 159 -5.77 -2.80 -9.67
CA PRO A 159 -7.12 -2.83 -9.13
C PRO A 159 -7.23 -2.79 -7.60
N ASN A 160 -6.19 -3.28 -6.90
CA ASN A 160 -6.21 -3.50 -5.45
C ASN A 160 -5.13 -2.71 -4.70
N ASN A 161 -4.22 -2.01 -5.39
CA ASN A 161 -3.18 -1.21 -4.75
C ASN A 161 -2.65 -0.14 -5.69
N LEU A 162 -2.14 0.93 -5.10
CA LEU A 162 -1.45 1.99 -5.81
C LEU A 162 -0.06 2.16 -5.20
N PHE A 163 0.96 2.03 -6.04
CA PHE A 163 2.36 2.26 -5.65
C PHE A 163 2.94 3.44 -6.42
N LEU A 164 3.82 4.19 -5.77
CA LEU A 164 4.81 5.03 -6.44
C LEU A 164 6.17 4.34 -6.41
N VAL A 165 6.78 4.13 -7.56
CA VAL A 165 8.08 3.45 -7.69
C VAL A 165 9.08 4.29 -8.48
N LEU A 166 10.37 4.10 -8.20
CA LEU A 166 11.47 4.53 -9.08
C LEU A 166 12.05 3.31 -9.76
N THR A 167 12.05 3.34 -11.08
CA THR A 167 12.39 2.20 -11.93
C THR A 167 13.65 2.47 -12.72
N ILE A 168 14.63 1.57 -12.59
CA ILE A 168 15.73 1.44 -13.55
C ILE A 168 15.22 0.59 -14.71
N GLY A 169 15.03 1.21 -15.88
CA GLY A 169 14.52 0.59 -17.11
C GLY A 169 15.52 -0.36 -17.79
N PRO A 170 15.04 -1.29 -18.65
CA PRO A 170 15.84 -2.26 -19.43
C PRO A 170 17.04 -1.65 -20.19
N GLY A 171 18.12 -2.43 -20.30
CA GLY A 171 19.42 -2.00 -20.82
C GLY A 171 20.59 -2.83 -20.24
N ASN A 172 21.81 -2.53 -20.71
CA ASN A 172 23.04 -3.22 -20.31
C ASN A 172 23.40 -2.92 -18.84
N VAL A 173 23.74 -3.95 -18.06
CA VAL A 173 24.11 -3.81 -16.64
C VAL A 173 25.41 -3.01 -16.45
N GLU A 174 26.36 -3.08 -17.38
CA GLU A 174 27.63 -2.33 -17.33
C GLU A 174 27.48 -0.82 -17.57
N SER A 175 26.26 -0.33 -17.80
CA SER A 175 25.96 1.10 -17.94
C SER A 175 25.70 1.78 -16.59
N ILE A 176 25.33 3.06 -16.64
CA ILE A 176 24.72 3.86 -15.56
C ILE A 176 23.74 3.10 -14.65
N ARG A 177 23.08 2.05 -15.17
CA ARG A 177 22.22 1.14 -14.40
C ARG A 177 22.91 0.54 -13.17
N ARG A 178 24.16 0.10 -13.28
CA ARG A 178 24.91 -0.45 -12.12
C ARG A 178 25.13 0.64 -11.08
N SER A 179 25.60 1.81 -11.50
CA SER A 179 25.87 2.94 -10.60
C SER A 179 24.61 3.37 -9.84
N LEU A 180 23.46 3.44 -10.52
CA LEU A 180 22.16 3.73 -9.91
C LEU A 180 21.73 2.63 -8.91
N HIS A 181 21.96 1.37 -9.26
CA HIS A 181 21.64 0.24 -8.39
C HIS A 181 22.53 0.21 -7.14
N GLU A 182 23.84 0.38 -7.28
CA GLU A 182 24.77 0.45 -6.16
C GLU A 182 24.48 1.64 -5.25
N MET A 183 24.17 2.81 -5.82
CA MET A 183 23.72 3.98 -5.07
C MET A 183 22.48 3.63 -4.23
N SER A 184 21.51 2.93 -4.82
CA SER A 184 20.31 2.53 -4.08
C SER A 184 20.61 1.58 -2.91
N LEU A 185 21.54 0.63 -3.10
CA LEU A 185 21.93 -0.33 -2.06
C LEU A 185 22.70 0.32 -0.91
N LYS A 186 23.39 1.43 -1.16
CA LYS A 186 24.10 2.22 -0.13
C LYS A 186 23.15 3.11 0.67
N ASN A 187 21.94 3.36 0.19
CA ASN A 187 20.99 4.33 0.75
C ASN A 187 19.62 3.69 1.10
N LEU A 188 19.63 2.53 1.77
CA LEU A 188 18.43 1.73 2.10
C LEU A 188 17.36 2.39 3.01
N PRO A 189 17.60 3.47 3.77
CA PRO A 189 16.50 4.13 4.47
C PRO A 189 15.46 4.73 3.51
N ILE A 190 15.87 5.12 2.30
CA ILE A 190 14.99 5.69 1.26
C ILE A 190 14.73 4.70 0.12
N PHE A 191 15.70 3.87 -0.23
CA PHE A 191 15.58 2.86 -1.28
C PHE A 191 15.30 1.46 -0.75
N GLN A 192 14.91 0.55 -1.63
CA GLN A 192 14.68 -0.85 -1.30
C GLN A 192 15.74 -1.78 -1.90
N LYS A 193 15.97 -2.91 -1.24
CA LYS A 193 16.79 -3.98 -1.80
C LYS A 193 16.07 -4.58 -3.01
N THR A 194 16.74 -4.56 -4.15
CA THR A 194 16.26 -5.20 -5.37
C THR A 194 17.43 -5.85 -6.13
N LYS A 195 17.14 -6.83 -6.97
CA LYS A 195 18.16 -7.45 -7.83
C LYS A 195 18.13 -6.75 -9.19
N LEU A 196 19.28 -6.24 -9.63
CA LEU A 196 19.44 -5.79 -11.00
C LEU A 196 19.62 -7.01 -11.92
N LYS A 197 18.88 -7.06 -13.02
CA LYS A 197 18.99 -8.10 -14.06
C LYS A 197 19.14 -7.44 -15.42
N GLU A 198 19.90 -8.08 -16.30
CA GLU A 198 20.08 -7.63 -17.67
C GLU A 198 18.75 -7.58 -18.42
N ASN A 199 18.54 -6.52 -19.21
CA ASN A 199 17.34 -6.29 -20.03
C ASN A 199 16.01 -6.41 -19.26
N LYS A 200 16.03 -6.23 -17.94
CA LYS A 200 14.83 -6.17 -17.08
C LYS A 200 14.81 -4.89 -16.26
N TRP A 201 13.61 -4.47 -15.87
CA TRP A 201 13.41 -3.37 -14.95
C TRP A 201 13.76 -3.76 -13.51
N ALA A 202 14.13 -2.78 -12.71
CA ALA A 202 14.31 -2.94 -11.27
C ALA A 202 13.71 -1.75 -10.51
N TRP A 203 12.84 -2.03 -9.55
CA TRP A 203 12.30 -1.02 -8.64
C TRP A 203 13.27 -0.79 -7.49
N ILE A 204 13.91 0.38 -7.46
CA ILE A 204 14.86 0.77 -6.41
C ILE A 204 14.22 1.63 -5.32
N TYR A 205 13.09 2.28 -5.60
CA TYR A 205 12.23 2.93 -4.61
C TYR A 205 10.81 2.38 -4.79
N LYS A 206 10.09 2.20 -3.68
CA LYS A 206 8.69 1.79 -3.68
C LYS A 206 7.99 2.36 -2.45
N LYS A 207 6.91 3.09 -2.68
CA LYS A 207 5.98 3.55 -1.66
C LYS A 207 4.59 3.02 -1.99
N GLU A 208 3.99 2.31 -1.04
CA GLU A 208 2.58 1.92 -1.13
C GLU A 208 1.72 3.07 -0.63
N ILE A 209 0.81 3.55 -1.48
CA ILE A 209 -0.05 4.70 -1.22
C ILE A 209 -1.45 4.23 -0.84
N ILE A 210 -2.05 3.37 -1.66
CA ILE A 210 -3.38 2.80 -1.46
C ILE A 210 -3.24 1.28 -1.36
N LYS A 211 -3.85 0.69 -0.34
CA LYS A 211 -3.91 -0.76 -0.08
C LYS A 211 -5.29 -1.29 -0.43
N LEU A 212 -5.41 -2.62 -0.52
CA LEU A 212 -6.68 -3.30 -0.80
C LEU A 212 -7.80 -2.85 0.15
N ILE A 213 -7.49 -2.79 1.45
CA ILE A 213 -8.48 -2.40 2.46
C ILE A 213 -9.06 -1.00 2.20
N ASP A 214 -8.25 -0.06 1.69
CA ASP A 214 -8.71 1.28 1.38
C ASP A 214 -9.74 1.26 0.23
N TYR A 215 -9.61 0.35 -0.75
CA TYR A 215 -10.63 0.20 -1.80
C TYR A 215 -11.95 -0.43 -1.32
N GLU A 216 -11.93 -1.10 -0.16
CA GLU A 216 -13.07 -1.83 0.39
C GLU A 216 -13.87 -1.01 1.41
N ILE A 217 -13.20 -0.15 2.19
CA ILE A 217 -13.82 0.56 3.33
C ILE A 217 -13.96 2.06 3.14
N THR A 218 -13.36 2.62 2.09
CA THR A 218 -13.23 4.07 1.90
C THR A 218 -13.89 4.50 0.60
N ASP A 219 -14.54 5.67 0.61
CA ASP A 219 -15.12 6.26 -0.61
C ASP A 219 -14.04 6.86 -1.53
N SER A 220 -14.44 7.24 -2.75
CA SER A 220 -13.52 7.80 -3.75
C SER A 220 -12.83 9.08 -3.29
N ASP A 221 -13.51 9.95 -2.54
CA ASP A 221 -12.98 11.25 -2.12
C ASP A 221 -11.85 11.11 -1.10
N GLU A 222 -12.01 10.19 -0.16
CA GLU A 222 -10.95 9.86 0.79
C GLU A 222 -9.75 9.19 0.12
N LEU A 223 -9.94 8.37 -0.92
CA LEU A 223 -8.83 7.83 -1.73
C LEU A 223 -8.04 8.96 -2.41
N TYR A 224 -8.72 9.94 -3.00
CA TYR A 224 -8.07 11.09 -3.64
C TYR A 224 -7.29 11.93 -2.61
N LYS A 225 -7.85 12.16 -1.41
CA LYS A 225 -7.15 12.87 -0.33
C LYS A 225 -5.90 12.12 0.13
N LYS A 226 -5.99 10.79 0.28
CA LYS A 226 -4.84 9.95 0.67
C LYS A 226 -3.73 10.01 -0.37
N LEU A 227 -4.09 9.94 -1.65
CA LEU A 227 -3.15 10.07 -2.76
C LEU A 227 -2.51 11.46 -2.81
N GLN A 228 -3.29 12.54 -2.66
CA GLN A 228 -2.77 13.91 -2.57
C GLN A 228 -1.76 14.05 -1.42
N ALA A 229 -2.12 13.63 -0.21
CA ALA A 229 -1.24 13.73 0.95
C ALA A 229 0.07 12.93 0.76
N ALA A 230 -0.01 11.75 0.15
CA ALA A 230 1.17 10.95 -0.17
C ALA A 230 2.05 11.61 -1.24
N TRP A 231 1.43 12.23 -2.25
CA TRP A 231 2.11 12.98 -3.31
C TRP A 231 2.83 14.21 -2.75
N ASP A 232 2.16 15.01 -1.92
CA ASP A 232 2.76 16.19 -1.28
C ASP A 232 3.95 15.79 -0.40
N ASN A 233 3.79 14.73 0.40
CA ASN A 233 4.88 14.19 1.20
C ASN A 233 6.06 13.71 0.33
N PHE A 234 5.79 13.05 -0.80
CA PHE A 234 6.83 12.65 -1.74
C PHE A 234 7.57 13.87 -2.29
N LEU A 235 6.87 14.91 -2.73
CA LEU A 235 7.46 16.12 -3.29
C LEU A 235 8.31 16.90 -2.28
N SER A 236 7.88 16.97 -1.02
CA SER A 236 8.60 17.73 0.02
C SER A 236 9.76 16.95 0.66
N ASN A 237 9.67 15.62 0.74
CA ASN A 237 10.63 14.82 1.52
C ASN A 237 11.45 13.86 0.65
N ASP A 238 10.80 13.00 -0.11
CA ASP A 238 11.47 11.89 -0.81
C ASP A 238 12.15 12.36 -2.11
N LEU A 239 11.45 13.17 -2.92
CA LEU A 239 11.92 13.63 -4.22
C LEU A 239 13.24 14.42 -4.13
N PRO A 240 13.43 15.40 -3.20
CA PRO A 240 14.69 16.14 -3.09
C PRO A 240 15.90 15.23 -2.80
N LEU A 241 15.73 14.25 -1.90
CA LEU A 241 16.78 13.30 -1.54
C LEU A 241 17.10 12.36 -2.71
N ILE A 242 16.08 11.81 -3.37
CA ILE A 242 16.27 10.96 -4.56
C ILE A 242 16.97 11.75 -5.68
N ARG A 243 16.55 12.98 -5.93
CA ARG A 243 17.16 13.87 -6.92
C ARG A 243 18.62 14.13 -6.63
N GLU A 244 18.96 14.47 -5.39
CA GLU A 244 20.35 14.71 -5.00
C GLU A 244 21.23 13.49 -5.25
N LEU A 245 20.79 12.31 -4.79
CA LEU A 245 21.56 11.08 -4.90
C LEU A 245 21.71 10.59 -6.34
N THR A 246 20.64 10.68 -7.14
CA THR A 246 20.69 10.30 -8.56
C THR A 246 21.52 11.27 -9.38
N THR A 247 21.43 12.58 -9.13
CA THR A 247 22.25 13.61 -9.81
C THR A 247 23.74 13.34 -9.62
N LYS A 248 24.19 13.06 -8.40
CA LYS A 248 25.61 12.71 -8.11
C LYS A 248 26.09 11.51 -8.93
N VAL A 249 25.23 10.52 -9.14
CA VAL A 249 25.56 9.34 -9.97
C VAL A 249 25.73 9.73 -11.43
N PHE A 250 24.82 10.55 -11.97
CA PHE A 250 24.92 11.00 -13.36
C PHE A 250 26.10 11.95 -13.61
N GLU A 251 26.46 12.79 -12.65
CA GLU A 251 27.64 13.67 -12.72
C GLU A 251 28.95 12.87 -12.73
N ALA A 252 29.05 11.82 -11.90
CA ALA A 252 30.22 10.94 -11.87
C ALA A 252 30.38 10.16 -13.19
N GLU A 253 29.28 9.71 -13.78
CA GLU A 253 29.27 9.05 -15.09
C GLU A 253 29.76 10.00 -16.20
N LEU A 254 29.23 11.22 -16.22
CA LEU A 254 29.63 12.24 -17.19
C LEU A 254 31.13 12.55 -17.09
N SER A 255 31.65 12.72 -15.87
CA SER A 255 33.06 13.00 -15.61
C SER A 255 33.98 11.86 -16.07
N SER A 256 33.54 10.61 -15.88
CA SER A 256 34.26 9.41 -16.31
C SER A 256 34.31 9.29 -17.83
N SER A 257 33.22 9.67 -18.53
CA SER A 257 33.16 9.64 -20.00
C SER A 257 34.02 10.71 -20.70
N LEU A 258 34.31 11.82 -20.01
CA LEU A 258 35.15 12.92 -20.50
C LEU A 258 36.64 12.74 -20.18
N SER A 259 36.99 11.71 -19.42
CA SER A 259 38.37 11.37 -19.05
C SER A 259 38.84 10.05 -19.70
N PRO A 260 38.77 9.88 -21.04
CA PRO A 260 39.36 8.71 -21.67
C PRO A 260 40.89 8.88 -21.67
N GLU A 261 41.55 8.19 -20.73
CA GLU A 261 42.98 7.86 -20.73
C GLU A 261 43.99 9.01 -20.93
N SER A 262 44.66 9.38 -19.84
CA SER A 262 46.06 9.83 -19.88
C SER A 262 46.98 8.64 -19.71
#